data_AF-A0A840ETL3-F1
#
_entry.id   AF-A0A840ETL3-F1
#
_cell.length_a   1.000
_cell.length_b   1.000
_cell.length_c   1.000
_cell.angle_alpha   90.00
_cell.angle_beta   90.00
_cell.angle_gamma   90.00
#
_symmetry.space_group_name_H-M   'P 1'
#
loop_
_entity.id
_entity.type
_entity.pdbx_description
1 polymer ?
#
loop_
_entity_poly.entity_id
_entity_poly.type
_entity_poly.pdbx_seq_one_letter_code
_entity_poly.pdbx_strand_id
1 'polypeptide(L)'
;MAKYERIFRGDFDAVVGRVHDGVLSASMSASYEDGSNIEPRGVDVRCAVRVFERYSAFGGNRVAMNVTIVGVGDRVFVSAITAGGSRAVVWKVNTLGEEDFLRTLTDIVEPMAKAAPDDDVPAP
;
A
#
# COMPACT_ATOMS: atom_id res chain seq x y z
N MET A 1 -12.54 4.17 5.98
CA MET A 1 -11.14 3.75 6.12
C MET A 1 -11.06 2.31 5.64
N ALA A 2 -10.45 2.07 4.49
CA ALA A 2 -10.17 0.73 4.00
C ALA A 2 -8.75 0.30 4.39
N LYS A 3 -8.56 -1.01 4.63
CA LYS A 3 -7.29 -1.60 5.05
C LYS A 3 -6.99 -2.88 4.24
N TYR A 4 -5.75 -3.05 3.82
CA TYR A 4 -5.23 -4.25 3.17
C TYR A 4 -3.97 -4.73 3.88
N GLU A 5 -3.88 -6.04 4.12
CA GLU A 5 -2.70 -6.68 4.70
C GLU A 5 -2.38 -7.98 3.99
N ARG A 6 -1.09 -8.21 3.72
CA ARG A 6 -0.61 -9.42 3.07
C ARG A 6 0.79 -9.79 3.52
N ILE A 7 1.01 -11.09 3.76
CA ILE A 7 2.33 -11.68 3.96
C ILE A 7 2.59 -12.64 2.79
N PHE A 8 3.79 -12.59 2.24
CA PHE A 8 4.24 -13.46 1.16
C PHE A 8 5.77 -13.47 1.08
N ARG A 9 6.33 -14.34 0.23
CA ARG A 9 7.78 -14.39 0.00
C ARG A 9 8.18 -13.50 -1.17
N GLY A 10 9.32 -12.81 -1.06
CA GLY A 10 9.84 -11.98 -2.14
C GLY A 10 11.06 -11.16 -1.76
N ASP A 11 11.71 -10.59 -2.77
CA ASP A 11 12.77 -9.61 -2.56
C ASP A 11 12.16 -8.26 -2.13
N PHE A 12 12.62 -7.75 -0.98
CA PHE A 12 12.08 -6.53 -0.37
C PHE A 12 12.16 -5.33 -1.30
N ASP A 13 13.32 -5.07 -1.92
CA ASP A 13 13.53 -3.90 -2.76
C ASP A 13 12.68 -3.98 -4.05
N ALA A 14 12.54 -5.17 -4.63
CA ALA A 14 11.67 -5.40 -5.77
C ALA A 14 10.18 -5.16 -5.42
N VAL A 15 9.72 -5.59 -4.24
CA VAL A 15 8.34 -5.33 -3.80
C VAL A 15 8.12 -3.83 -3.60
N VAL A 16 9.05 -3.14 -2.94
CA VAL A 16 8.98 -1.68 -2.75
C VAL A 16 8.91 -0.94 -4.09
N GLY A 17 9.76 -1.31 -5.05
CA GLY A 17 9.76 -0.73 -6.40
C GLY A 17 8.43 -0.97 -7.13
N ARG A 18 7.94 -2.21 -7.16
CA ARG A 18 6.68 -2.55 -7.82
C ARG A 18 5.47 -1.84 -7.22
N VAL A 19 5.43 -1.71 -5.89
CA VAL A 19 4.38 -0.94 -5.21
C VAL A 19 4.46 0.54 -5.59
N HIS A 20 5.65 1.13 -5.53
CA HIS A 20 5.84 2.55 -5.85
C HIS A 20 5.44 2.86 -7.30
N ASP A 21 6.02 2.14 -8.26
CA ASP A 21 5.77 2.36 -9.68
C ASP A 21 4.33 1.99 -10.08
N GLY A 22 3.82 0.90 -9.50
CA GLY A 22 2.46 0.43 -9.77
C GLY A 22 1.39 1.43 -9.30
N VAL A 23 1.53 1.98 -8.09
CA VAL A 23 0.56 2.95 -7.56
C VAL A 23 0.58 4.25 -8.39
N LEU A 24 1.75 4.72 -8.80
CA LEU A 24 1.88 5.95 -9.60
C LEU A 24 1.40 5.76 -11.04
N SER A 25 1.59 4.58 -11.64
CA SER A 25 1.19 4.31 -13.03
C SER A 25 -0.30 3.97 -13.18
N ALA A 26 -0.94 3.45 -12.14
CA ALA A 26 -2.34 3.06 -12.17
C ALA A 26 -3.34 4.24 -12.14
N SER A 27 -2.89 5.46 -11.84
CA SER A 27 -3.76 6.63 -11.74
C SER A 27 -3.05 7.92 -12.14
N MET A 28 -3.58 8.61 -13.15
CA MET A 28 -3.05 9.91 -13.61
C MET A 28 -3.04 10.99 -12.51
N SER A 29 -3.90 10.88 -11.50
CA SER A 29 -3.97 11.82 -10.38
C SER A 29 -3.26 11.34 -9.12
N ALA A 30 -2.58 10.18 -9.18
CA ALA A 30 -1.80 9.69 -8.05
C ALA A 30 -0.45 10.42 -7.97
N SER A 31 -0.08 10.83 -6.75
CA SER A 31 1.21 11.44 -6.44
C SER A 31 1.87 10.74 -5.26
N TYR A 32 3.19 10.68 -5.28
CA TYR A 32 3.99 10.30 -4.13
C TYR A 32 4.23 11.55 -3.28
N GLU A 33 3.78 11.53 -2.03
CA GLU A 33 3.89 12.67 -1.12
C GLU A 33 5.17 12.61 -0.28
N ASP A 34 5.44 11.48 0.38
CA ASP A 34 6.64 11.28 1.18
C ASP A 34 6.86 9.80 1.54
N GLY A 35 8.01 9.47 2.13
CA GLY A 35 8.31 8.13 2.60
C GLY A 35 9.67 7.99 3.28
N SER A 36 9.94 6.79 3.77
CA SER A 36 11.17 6.47 4.47
C SER A 36 11.62 5.04 4.13
N ASN A 37 12.93 4.82 4.16
CA ASN A 37 13.55 3.49 4.12
C ASN A 37 14.37 3.33 5.40
N ILE A 38 14.05 2.30 6.17
CA ILE A 38 14.56 2.08 7.52
C ILE A 38 15.23 0.71 7.54
N GLU A 39 16.51 0.69 7.90
CA GLU A 39 17.32 -0.52 8.04
C GLU A 39 18.16 -0.40 9.31
N PRO A 40 17.65 -0.83 10.47
CA PRO A 40 18.36 -0.72 11.74
C PRO A 40 19.63 -1.59 11.71
N ARG A 41 20.76 -1.03 12.14
CA ARG A 41 22.01 -1.78 12.19
C ARG A 41 21.91 -2.95 13.17
N GLY A 42 22.38 -4.13 12.74
CA GLY A 42 22.45 -5.33 13.57
C GLY A 42 21.13 -6.09 13.73
N VAL A 43 20.10 -5.74 12.95
CA VAL A 43 18.81 -6.44 12.92
C VAL A 43 18.48 -6.79 11.47
N ASP A 44 18.06 -8.03 11.20
CA ASP A 44 17.59 -8.46 9.87
C ASP A 44 16.14 -8.03 9.63
N VAL A 45 15.91 -6.72 9.64
CA VAL A 45 14.61 -6.10 9.37
C VAL A 45 14.82 -4.90 8.46
N ARG A 46 14.08 -4.86 7.37
CA ARG A 46 13.99 -3.69 6.47
C ARG A 46 12.56 -3.19 6.47
N CYS A 47 12.36 -1.88 6.45
CA CYS A 47 11.04 -1.27 6.45
C CYS A 47 10.99 -0.08 5.49
N ALA A 48 9.97 -0.05 4.65
CA ALA A 48 9.69 1.06 3.75
C ALA A 48 8.31 1.62 4.07
N VAL A 49 8.24 2.92 4.28
CA VAL A 49 6.99 3.66 4.40
C VAL A 49 6.82 4.50 3.15
N ARG A 50 5.63 4.48 2.56
CA ARG A 50 5.24 5.31 1.42
C ARG A 50 3.90 5.96 1.71
N VAL A 51 3.78 7.24 1.36
CA VAL A 51 2.53 7.99 1.41
C VAL A 51 2.22 8.45 0.00
N PHE A 52 1.03 8.08 -0.47
CA PHE A 52 0.52 8.50 -1.76
C PHE A 52 -0.76 9.31 -1.56
N GLU A 53 -1.02 10.25 -2.46
CA GLU A 53 -2.32 10.90 -2.57
C GLU A 53 -2.93 10.67 -3.95
N ARG A 54 -4.25 10.72 -4.03
CA ARG A 54 -5.00 10.63 -5.27
C ARG A 54 -6.23 11.54 -5.23
N TYR A 55 -6.50 12.24 -6.32
CA TYR A 55 -7.75 13.00 -6.44
C TYR A 55 -8.93 12.06 -6.71
N SER A 56 -9.96 12.12 -5.88
CA SER A 56 -11.22 11.38 -6.03
C SER A 56 -12.26 12.28 -6.70
N ALA A 57 -12.49 12.04 -7.99
CA ALA A 57 -13.48 12.77 -8.79
C ALA A 57 -14.92 12.58 -8.28
N PHE A 58 -15.23 11.41 -7.70
CA PHE A 58 -16.56 11.13 -7.15
C PHE A 58 -16.90 11.96 -5.90
N GLY A 59 -15.91 12.51 -5.19
CA GLY A 59 -16.10 13.27 -3.96
C GLY A 59 -15.53 14.69 -3.95
N GLY A 60 -14.88 15.13 -5.03
CA GLY A 60 -14.25 16.46 -5.09
C GLY A 60 -13.11 16.65 -4.08
N ASN A 61 -12.45 15.57 -3.67
CA ASN A 61 -11.55 15.53 -2.51
C ASN A 61 -10.28 14.69 -2.77
N ARG A 62 -9.25 14.84 -1.94
CA ARG A 62 -8.03 14.02 -1.97
C ARG A 62 -8.11 12.87 -0.96
N VAL A 63 -7.66 11.69 -1.38
CA VAL A 63 -7.51 10.50 -0.53
C VAL A 63 -6.03 10.19 -0.42
N ALA A 64 -5.54 10.02 0.81
CA ALA A 64 -4.19 9.56 1.07
C ALA A 64 -4.19 8.03 1.29
N MET A 65 -3.08 7.38 0.97
CA MET A 65 -2.81 5.98 1.28
C MET A 65 -1.41 5.88 1.88
N ASN A 66 -1.33 5.39 3.12
CA ASN A 66 -0.08 4.95 3.69
C ASN A 66 0.14 3.47 3.33
N VAL A 67 1.33 3.14 2.86
CA VAL A 67 1.77 1.76 2.63
C VAL A 67 3.05 1.54 3.43
N THR A 68 3.01 0.56 4.32
CA THR A 68 4.15 0.09 5.09
C THR A 68 4.52 -1.30 4.61
N ILE A 69 5.77 -1.47 4.20
CA ILE A 69 6.35 -2.73 3.72
C ILE A 69 7.46 -3.12 4.68
N VAL A 70 7.42 -4.33 5.22
CA VAL A 70 8.43 -4.86 6.15
C VAL A 70 9.02 -6.14 5.55
N GLY A 71 10.34 -6.23 5.50
CA GLY A 71 11.09 -7.40 5.04
C GLY A 71 11.88 -8.03 6.19
N VAL A 72 11.84 -9.35 6.28
CA VAL A 72 12.67 -10.18 7.19
C VAL A 72 13.10 -11.42 6.42
N GLY A 73 14.39 -11.55 6.10
CA GLY A 73 14.87 -12.57 5.17
C GLY A 73 14.16 -12.48 3.81
N ASP A 74 13.49 -13.56 3.39
CA ASP A 74 12.69 -13.62 2.17
C ASP A 74 11.20 -13.32 2.39
N ARG A 75 10.77 -13.03 3.62
CA ARG A 75 9.37 -12.71 3.94
C ARG A 75 9.13 -11.21 3.83
N VAL A 76 8.02 -10.86 3.18
CA VAL A 76 7.55 -9.49 3.01
C VAL A 76 6.14 -9.37 3.56
N PHE A 77 5.94 -8.41 4.46
CA PHE A 77 4.64 -7.98 4.94
C PHE A 77 4.31 -6.62 4.34
N VAL A 78 3.12 -6.50 3.76
CA VAL A 78 2.57 -5.24 3.24
C VAL A 78 1.32 -4.91 4.04
N SER A 79 1.27 -3.71 4.62
CA SER A 79 0.08 -3.13 5.25
C SER A 79 -0.22 -1.79 4.61
N ALA A 80 -1.46 -1.59 4.20
CA ALA A 80 -1.90 -0.33 3.62
C ALA A 80 -3.23 0.12 4.21
N ILE A 81 -3.31 1.42 4.48
CA ILE A 81 -4.48 2.06 5.06
C ILE A 81 -4.73 3.36 4.30
N THR A 82 -5.95 3.52 3.79
CA THR A 82 -6.39 4.74 3.13
C THR A 82 -7.06 5.68 4.14
N ALA A 83 -6.79 6.98 4.02
CA ALA A 83 -7.41 8.03 4.81
C ALA A 83 -7.88 9.18 3.90
N GLY A 84 -9.19 9.47 3.89
CA GLY A 84 -9.75 10.62 3.17
C GLY A 84 -9.53 11.96 3.89
N GLY A 85 -9.22 13.02 3.12
CA GLY A 85 -9.13 14.39 3.64
C GLY A 85 -10.49 14.93 4.08
N SER A 86 -10.61 15.52 5.26
CA SER A 86 -11.90 16.02 5.76
C SER A 86 -12.27 17.38 5.15
N ARG A 87 -12.79 17.40 3.92
CA ARG A 87 -13.60 18.54 3.43
C ARG A 87 -14.83 18.01 2.71
N ALA A 88 -15.99 18.33 3.29
CA ALA A 88 -17.35 17.96 2.92
C ALA A 88 -17.81 16.53 3.29
N VAL A 89 -18.98 16.51 3.92
CA VAL A 89 -19.57 15.42 4.68
C VAL A 89 -20.41 14.54 3.74
N VAL A 90 -19.80 13.51 3.14
CA VAL A 90 -20.56 12.38 2.56
C VAL A 90 -19.82 11.08 2.82
N TRP A 91 -20.12 10.44 3.95
CA TRP A 91 -19.45 9.23 4.45
C TRP A 91 -19.35 8.10 3.40
N LYS A 92 -20.40 7.91 2.59
CA LYS A 92 -20.43 6.89 1.53
C LYS A 92 -19.49 7.16 0.36
N VAL A 93 -19.30 8.42 -0.04
CA VAL A 93 -18.47 8.76 -1.21
C VAL A 93 -16.98 8.69 -0.88
N ASN A 94 -16.61 9.13 0.33
CA ASN A 94 -15.24 8.98 0.82
C ASN A 94 -14.85 7.50 0.95
N THR A 95 -15.77 6.64 1.38
CA THR A 95 -15.52 5.20 1.50
C THR A 95 -15.26 4.53 0.15
N LEU A 96 -16.02 4.88 -0.90
CA LEU A 96 -15.80 4.35 -2.25
C LEU A 96 -14.44 4.77 -2.85
N GLY A 97 -14.08 6.05 -2.68
CA GLY A 97 -12.79 6.56 -3.17
C GLY A 97 -11.58 5.95 -2.45
N GLU A 98 -11.74 5.66 -1.16
CA GLU A 98 -10.78 4.92 -0.33
C GLU A 98 -10.62 3.47 -0.78
N GLU A 99 -11.73 2.72 -0.91
CA GLU A 99 -11.70 1.32 -1.36
C GLU A 99 -11.10 1.18 -2.76
N ASP A 100 -11.44 2.07 -3.68
CA ASP A 100 -10.89 2.07 -5.05
C ASP A 100 -9.38 2.39 -5.06
N PHE A 101 -8.91 3.26 -4.16
CA PHE A 101 -7.48 3.55 -4.09
C PHE A 101 -6.72 2.35 -3.52
N LEU A 102 -7.26 1.74 -2.47
CA LEU A 102 -6.69 0.54 -1.90
C LEU A 102 -6.67 -0.62 -2.90
N ARG A 103 -7.72 -0.77 -3.71
CA ARG A 103 -7.79 -1.79 -4.77
C ARG A 103 -6.63 -1.69 -5.77
N THR A 104 -6.19 -0.48 -6.07
CA THR A 104 -5.00 -0.25 -6.91
C THR A 104 -3.78 -0.97 -6.34
N LEU A 105 -3.56 -0.87 -5.03
CA LEU A 105 -2.48 -1.59 -4.36
C LEU A 105 -2.73 -3.11 -4.35
N THR A 106 -3.95 -3.53 -4.06
CA THR A 106 -4.32 -4.95 -4.04
C THR A 106 -4.02 -5.62 -5.38
N ASP A 107 -4.35 -4.98 -6.50
CA ASP A 107 -4.12 -5.51 -7.85
C ASP A 107 -2.61 -5.64 -8.18
N ILE A 108 -1.75 -4.88 -7.49
CA ILE A 108 -0.28 -4.98 -7.60
C ILE A 108 0.27 -6.09 -6.69
N VAL A 109 -0.20 -6.18 -5.44
CA VAL A 109 0.37 -7.07 -4.42
C VAL A 109 -0.13 -8.51 -4.56
N GLU A 110 -1.40 -8.72 -4.88
CA GLU A 110 -2.00 -10.07 -4.96
C GLU A 110 -1.30 -11.00 -5.97
N PRO A 111 -0.93 -10.55 -7.18
CA PRO A 111 -0.17 -11.40 -8.11
C PRO A 111 1.19 -11.84 -7.54
N MET A 112 1.89 -10.95 -6.83
CA MET A 112 3.17 -11.28 -6.18
C MET A 112 2.97 -12.30 -5.07
N ALA A 113 1.96 -12.06 -4.22
CA ALA A 113 1.65 -12.94 -3.10
C ALA A 113 1.18 -14.33 -3.53
N LYS A 114 0.44 -14.44 -4.64
CA LYS A 114 0.00 -15.73 -5.20
C LYS A 114 1.15 -16.49 -5.87
N ALA A 115 2.12 -15.78 -6.46
CA ALA A 115 3.27 -16.40 -7.10
C ALA A 115 4.26 -16.99 -6.07
N ALA A 116 4.32 -16.42 -4.87
CA ALA A 116 5.22 -16.84 -3.80
C ALA A 116 4.52 -16.75 -2.44
N PRO A 117 3.56 -17.65 -2.15
CA PRO A 117 2.85 -17.64 -0.88
C PRO A 117 3.81 -17.88 0.29
N ASP A 118 3.46 -17.35 1.46
CA ASP A 118 4.10 -17.75 2.72
C ASP A 118 3.24 -18.84 3.38
N ASP A 119 3.62 -20.11 3.16
CA ASP A 119 2.87 -21.27 3.62
C ASP A 119 2.92 -21.48 5.15
N ASP A 120 3.75 -20.70 5.86
CA ASP A 120 3.92 -20.76 7.32
C ASP A 120 2.98 -19.82 8.09
N VAL A 121 2.11 -19.08 7.39
CA VAL A 121 1.19 -18.11 8.00
C VAL A 121 -0.25 -18.64 7.95
N PRO A 122 -0.95 -18.82 9.09
CA PRO A 122 -2.38 -19.08 9.05
C PRO A 122 -3.07 -17.87 8.43
N ALA A 123 -3.96 -18.11 7.46
CA ALA A 123 -4.74 -17.06 6.81
C ALA A 123 -5.37 -16.12 7.86
N PRO A 124 -5.39 -14.80 7.61
CA PRO A 124 -5.98 -13.82 8.52
C PRO A 124 -7.47 -14.07 8.76
#